data_AF-E6QVX1-F1
#
_entry.id   AF-E6QVX1-F1
#
_cell.length_a   1.000
_cell.length_b   1.000
_cell.length_c   1.000
_cell.angle_alpha   90.00
_cell.angle_beta   90.00
_cell.angle_gamma   90.00
#
_symmetry.space_group_name_H-M   'P 1'
#
loop_
_entity.id
_entity.type
_entity.pdbx_description
1 polymer ?
#
loop_
_entity_poly.entity_id
_entity_poly.type
_entity_poly.pdbx_seq_one_letter_code
_entity_poly.pdbx_strand_id
1 'polypeptide(L)'
;MLSCYGPRFTVSIRTQVETAKGEAREGFDVVVFDAETEDEKSVSTMSGGERVWINEALTRAIALYLAKESGQQYQTLFTDEADGPLDPERKRMFMTMKREVLRIGGYHREFFISQTPELWEMADEIISIKEL
;
A
#
# COMPACT_ATOMS: atom_id res chain seq x y z
N MET A 1 4.19 -7.24 12.75
CA MET A 1 4.38 -6.48 11.50
C MET A 1 3.42 -5.30 11.59
N LEU A 2 3.82 -4.21 12.26
CA LEU A 2 2.87 -3.19 12.79
C LEU A 2 3.36 -1.74 12.67
N SER A 3 4.35 -1.45 11.81
CA SER A 3 4.88 -0.08 11.75
C SER A 3 5.40 0.33 10.37
N CYS A 4 4.50 0.55 9.42
CA CYS A 4 4.75 1.56 8.37
C CYS A 4 4.04 2.89 8.67
N TYR A 5 3.10 2.94 9.63
CA TYR A 5 2.24 4.13 9.85
C TYR A 5 1.92 4.47 11.31
N GLY A 6 2.55 3.80 12.29
CA GLY A 6 1.99 3.78 13.64
C GLY A 6 0.66 3.00 13.68
N PRO A 7 -0.02 2.91 14.84
CA PRO A 7 -1.12 1.98 15.08
C PRO A 7 -2.44 2.33 14.36
N ARG A 8 -2.43 3.29 13.42
CA ARG A 8 -3.64 3.80 12.81
C ARG A 8 -4.39 2.73 12.02
N PHE A 9 -3.75 2.08 11.06
CA PHE A 9 -4.43 1.11 10.22
C PHE A 9 -4.07 -0.33 10.61
N THR A 10 -5.07 -1.16 10.87
CA THR A 10 -4.91 -2.61 11.09
C THR A 10 -5.66 -3.38 10.02
N VAL A 11 -5.03 -4.40 9.44
CA VAL A 11 -5.65 -5.28 8.43
C VAL A 11 -6.06 -6.60 9.09
N SER A 12 -7.28 -7.03 8.85
CA SER A 12 -7.82 -8.34 9.26
C SER A 12 -8.31 -9.13 8.05
N ILE A 13 -8.08 -10.44 8.07
CA ILE A 13 -8.56 -11.37 7.05
C ILE A 13 -9.69 -12.18 7.65
N ARG A 14 -10.89 -12.05 7.09
CA ARG A 14 -12.08 -12.82 7.47
C ARG A 14 -12.31 -13.91 6.43
N THR A 15 -12.29 -15.17 6.87
CA THR A 15 -12.58 -16.34 6.02
C THR A 15 -14.08 -16.71 6.00
N GLN A 16 -14.88 -15.96 6.75
CA GLN A 16 -16.33 -16.09 6.79
C GLN A 16 -16.95 -14.73 6.49
N VAL A 17 -17.94 -14.74 5.61
CA VAL A 17 -18.67 -13.53 5.20
C VAL A 17 -20.15 -13.77 5.43
N GLU A 18 -20.82 -12.78 5.99
CA GLU A 18 -22.26 -12.84 6.24
C GLU A 18 -23.03 -12.57 4.93
N THR A 19 -24.02 -13.38 4.63
CA THR A 19 -24.90 -13.17 3.47
C THR A 19 -25.99 -12.14 3.81
N ALA A 20 -26.68 -11.62 2.79
CA ALA A 20 -27.83 -10.73 2.98
C ALA A 20 -28.98 -11.36 3.81
N LYS A 21 -28.93 -12.67 4.07
CA LYS A 21 -29.88 -13.43 4.90
C LYS A 21 -29.38 -13.68 6.34
N GLY A 22 -28.20 -13.18 6.71
CA GLY A 22 -27.57 -13.42 8.02
C GLY A 22 -26.86 -14.78 8.14
N GLU A 23 -26.76 -15.55 7.05
CA GLU A 23 -26.06 -16.84 7.07
C GLU A 23 -24.57 -16.62 6.82
N ALA A 24 -23.71 -17.21 7.67
CA ALA A 24 -22.27 -17.23 7.46
C ALA A 24 -21.92 -18.23 6.34
N ARG A 25 -21.17 -17.77 5.34
CA ARG A 25 -20.60 -18.61 4.30
C ARG A 25 -19.08 -18.50 4.28
N GLU A 26 -18.43 -19.52 3.75
CA GLU A 26 -17.01 -19.43 3.42
C GLU A 26 -16.78 -18.30 2.41
N GLY A 27 -15.73 -17.51 2.65
CA GLY A 27 -15.36 -16.38 1.81
C GLY A 27 -13.99 -15.85 2.15
N PHE A 28 -13.62 -14.74 1.54
CA PHE A 28 -12.37 -14.04 1.83
C PHE A 28 -12.65 -12.55 1.78
N ASP A 29 -12.63 -11.91 2.94
CA ASP A 29 -12.80 -10.47 3.07
C ASP A 29 -11.58 -9.86 3.78
N VAL A 30 -11.08 -8.78 3.19
CA VAL A 30 -9.99 -7.98 3.77
C VAL A 30 -10.65 -6.77 4.40
N VAL A 31 -10.52 -6.64 5.71
CA VAL A 31 -11.09 -5.55 6.48
C VAL A 31 -9.97 -4.67 7.00
N VAL A 32 -10.10 -3.37 6.81
CA VAL A 32 -9.19 -2.39 7.39
C VAL A 32 -9.90 -1.65 8.50
N PHE A 33 -9.27 -1.65 9.67
CA PHE A 33 -9.64 -0.82 10.80
C PHE A 33 -8.78 0.44 10.80
N ASP A 34 -9.42 1.62 10.89
CA ASP A 34 -8.76 2.91 11.11
C ASP A 34 -8.97 3.35 12.56
N ALA A 35 -7.90 3.41 13.35
CA ALA A 35 -7.90 3.78 14.75
C ALA A 35 -8.12 5.28 14.99
N GLU A 36 -8.03 6.15 13.96
CA GLU A 36 -8.42 7.55 14.10
C GLU A 36 -9.94 7.75 14.01
N THR A 37 -10.60 6.98 13.16
CA THR A 37 -12.07 7.04 13.02
C THR A 37 -12.78 6.00 13.89
N GLU A 38 -12.01 5.08 14.48
CA GLU A 38 -12.49 3.88 15.19
C GLU A 38 -13.49 3.06 14.34
N ASP A 39 -13.26 3.03 13.03
CA ASP A 39 -14.17 2.40 12.07
C ASP A 39 -13.50 1.25 11.33
N GLU A 40 -14.27 0.23 10.99
CA GLU A 40 -13.83 -0.89 10.17
C GLU A 40 -14.59 -0.92 8.85
N LYS A 41 -13.86 -1.08 7.74
CA LYS A 41 -14.46 -1.14 6.42
C LYS A 41 -13.84 -2.27 5.60
N SER A 42 -14.69 -3.03 4.92
CA SER A 42 -14.25 -4.00 3.92
C SER A 42 -13.64 -3.29 2.73
N VAL A 43 -12.52 -3.79 2.22
CA VAL A 43 -11.90 -3.28 0.98
C VAL A 43 -12.87 -3.34 -0.21
N SER A 44 -13.83 -4.27 -0.18
CA SER A 44 -14.86 -4.41 -1.21
C SER A 44 -15.85 -3.24 -1.25
N THR A 45 -16.06 -2.53 -0.13
CA THR A 45 -17.02 -1.43 0.00
C THR A 45 -16.38 -0.04 -0.02
N MET A 46 -15.05 0.03 -0.09
CA MET A 46 -14.29 1.28 -0.18
C MET A 46 -14.45 2.01 -1.51
N SER A 47 -14.33 3.33 -1.47
CA SER A 47 -14.22 4.18 -2.65
C SER A 47 -12.97 3.84 -3.48
N GLY A 48 -12.95 4.24 -4.76
CA GLY A 48 -11.83 3.93 -5.65
C GLY A 48 -10.47 4.37 -5.11
N GLY A 49 -10.38 5.57 -4.52
CA GLY A 49 -9.14 6.09 -3.93
C GLY A 49 -8.71 5.35 -2.66
N GLU A 50 -9.65 5.05 -1.76
CA GLU A 50 -9.38 4.24 -0.55
C GLU A 50 -8.90 2.83 -0.90
N ARG A 51 -9.51 2.22 -1.92
CA ARG A 51 -9.15 0.87 -2.38
C ARG A 51 -7.73 0.81 -2.94
N VAL A 52 -7.35 1.80 -3.76
CA VAL A 52 -5.99 1.87 -4.34
C VAL A 52 -4.95 1.94 -3.21
N TRP A 53 -5.20 2.79 -2.22
CA TRP A 53 -4.32 2.93 -1.07
C TRP A 53 -4.08 1.62 -0.31
N ILE A 54 -5.17 0.93 0.05
CA ILE A 54 -5.07 -0.30 0.83
C ILE A 54 -4.50 -1.45 0.01
N ASN A 55 -4.83 -1.53 -1.27
CA ASN A 55 -4.25 -2.53 -2.16
C ASN A 55 -2.73 -2.37 -2.26
N GLU A 56 -2.23 -1.15 -2.39
CA GLU A 56 -0.80 -0.87 -2.43
C GLU A 56 -0.10 -1.21 -1.12
N ALA A 57 -0.68 -0.82 0.02
CA ALA A 57 -0.16 -1.15 1.34
C ALA A 57 -0.11 -2.67 1.56
N LEU A 58 -1.18 -3.38 1.19
CA LEU A 58 -1.28 -4.84 1.32
C LEU A 58 -0.28 -5.55 0.41
N THR A 59 -0.18 -5.13 -0.86
CA THR A 59 0.76 -5.68 -1.82
C THR A 59 2.20 -5.58 -1.32
N ARG A 60 2.56 -4.42 -0.75
CA ARG A 60 3.89 -4.20 -0.15
C ARG A 60 4.10 -5.00 1.12
N ALA A 61 3.08 -5.15 1.97
CA ALA A 61 3.16 -6.01 3.16
C ALA A 61 3.40 -7.48 2.77
N ILE A 62 2.72 -7.97 1.74
CA ILE A 62 2.93 -9.31 1.18
C ILE A 62 4.36 -9.42 0.61
N ALA A 63 4.81 -8.42 -0.14
CA ALA A 63 6.18 -8.40 -0.68
C ALA A 63 7.23 -8.46 0.44
N LEU A 64 7.05 -7.70 1.52
CA LEU A 64 7.91 -7.74 2.71
C LEU A 64 7.90 -9.11 3.40
N TYR A 65 6.71 -9.73 3.51
CA TYR A 65 6.57 -11.06 4.08
C TYR A 65 7.31 -12.11 3.24
N LEU A 66 7.09 -12.11 1.92
CA LEU A 66 7.75 -13.05 1.00
C LEU A 66 9.26 -12.82 0.93
N ALA A 67 9.73 -11.58 0.93
CA ALA A 67 11.16 -11.26 0.93
C ALA A 67 11.87 -11.76 2.20
N LYS A 68 11.16 -11.80 3.33
CA LYS A 68 11.69 -12.35 4.58
C LYS A 68 11.80 -13.88 4.55
N GLU A 69 10.83 -14.55 3.95
CA GLU A 69 10.76 -16.02 3.92
C GLU A 69 11.55 -16.66 2.77
N SER A 70 11.82 -15.92 1.67
CA SER A 70 12.46 -16.49 0.47
C SER A 70 13.94 -16.84 0.64
N GLY A 71 14.61 -16.36 1.70
CA GLY A 71 16.06 -16.47 1.89
C GLY A 71 16.90 -15.63 0.92
N GLN A 72 16.27 -14.99 -0.07
CA GLN A 72 16.92 -14.14 -1.07
C GLN A 72 16.56 -12.67 -0.81
N GLN A 73 17.56 -11.85 -0.51
CA GLN A 73 17.36 -10.42 -0.30
C GLN A 73 17.31 -9.68 -1.64
N TYR A 74 16.13 -9.19 -2.00
CA TYR A 74 15.96 -8.26 -3.11
C TYR A 74 16.39 -6.85 -2.66
N GLN A 75 17.15 -6.16 -3.50
CA GLN A 75 17.71 -4.84 -3.15
C GLN A 75 16.94 -3.66 -3.79
N THR A 76 16.19 -3.91 -4.86
CA THR A 76 15.59 -2.85 -5.68
C THR A 76 14.12 -3.15 -5.95
N LEU A 77 13.27 -2.15 -5.78
CA LEU A 77 11.85 -2.19 -6.15
C LEU A 77 11.60 -1.37 -7.43
N PHE A 78 10.55 -1.75 -8.16
CA PHE A 78 10.04 -1.00 -9.31
C PHE A 78 8.54 -0.77 -9.15
N THR A 79 8.04 0.41 -9.47
CA THR A 79 6.60 0.73 -9.45
C THR A 79 6.25 1.60 -10.65
N ASP A 80 5.22 1.22 -11.38
CA ASP A 80 4.78 1.93 -12.59
C ASP A 80 3.39 2.52 -12.39
N GLU A 81 3.26 3.84 -12.58
CA GLU A 81 2.00 4.62 -12.59
C GLU A 81 0.98 4.32 -11.47
N ALA A 82 1.45 3.97 -10.27
CA ALA A 82 0.58 3.58 -9.15
C ALA A 82 -0.19 4.75 -8.49
N ASP A 83 0.00 5.99 -8.96
CA ASP A 83 -0.49 7.22 -8.30
C ASP A 83 -1.67 7.91 -8.99
N GLY A 84 -2.09 7.45 -10.17
CA GLY A 84 -3.09 8.13 -11.01
C GLY A 84 -4.39 8.59 -10.31
N PRO A 85 -5.03 7.79 -9.44
CA PRO A 85 -6.31 8.13 -8.83
C PRO A 85 -6.21 8.79 -7.44
N LEU A 86 -5.01 9.08 -6.93
CA LEU A 86 -4.82 9.66 -5.59
C LEU A 86 -4.91 11.19 -5.60
N ASP A 87 -5.54 11.77 -4.59
CA ASP A 87 -5.49 13.23 -4.37
C ASP A 87 -4.08 13.68 -3.88
N PRO A 88 -3.74 14.97 -3.95
CA PRO A 88 -2.40 15.46 -3.64
C PRO A 88 -1.90 15.14 -2.23
N GLU A 89 -2.80 15.07 -1.24
CA GLU A 89 -2.43 14.73 0.13
C GLU A 89 -2.08 13.25 0.23
N ARG A 90 -2.93 12.39 -0.33
CA ARG A 90 -2.68 10.94 -0.39
C ARG A 90 -1.44 10.58 -1.18
N LYS A 91 -1.12 11.31 -2.24
CA LYS A 91 0.13 11.17 -3.01
C LYS A 91 1.37 11.38 -2.14
N ARG A 92 1.39 12.42 -1.30
CA ARG A 92 2.50 12.63 -0.35
C ARG A 92 2.60 11.50 0.67
N MET A 93 1.48 11.08 1.24
CA MET A 93 1.45 9.94 2.16
C MET A 93 1.97 8.66 1.48
N PHE A 94 1.67 8.47 0.19
CA PHE A 94 2.12 7.32 -0.60
C PHE A 94 3.65 7.26 -0.70
N MET A 95 4.30 8.41 -0.89
CA MET A 95 5.76 8.49 -0.91
C MET A 95 6.37 8.18 0.46
N THR A 96 5.74 8.64 1.55
CA THR A 96 6.15 8.27 2.91
C THR A 96 6.06 6.76 3.13
N MET A 97 4.98 6.12 2.65
CA MET A 97 4.85 4.65 2.69
C MET A 97 5.99 3.94 2.00
N LYS A 98 6.31 4.38 0.78
CA LYS A 98 7.35 3.77 -0.05
C LYS A 98 8.69 3.81 0.68
N ARG A 99 9.02 4.94 1.31
CA ARG A 99 10.20 5.07 2.17
C ARG A 99 10.20 4.09 3.35
N GLU A 100 9.07 3.92 4.03
CA GLU A 100 8.97 2.95 5.13
C GLU A 100 9.09 1.50 4.66
N VAL A 101 8.55 1.18 3.49
CA VAL A 101 8.70 -0.16 2.88
C VAL A 101 10.16 -0.43 2.53
N LEU A 102 10.88 0.56 1.99
CA LEU A 102 12.33 0.46 1.76
C LEU A 102 13.08 0.15 3.06
N ARG A 103 12.79 0.92 4.11
CA ARG A 103 13.42 0.79 5.42
C ARG A 103 13.16 -0.57 6.08
N ILE A 104 11.91 -1.03 6.09
CA ILE A 104 11.53 -2.29 6.75
C ILE A 104 12.01 -3.52 5.97
N GLY A 105 11.95 -3.45 4.63
CA GLY A 105 12.38 -4.54 3.77
C GLY A 105 13.89 -4.64 3.59
N GLY A 106 14.65 -3.65 4.07
CA GLY A 106 16.09 -3.59 3.83
C GLY A 106 16.42 -3.44 2.35
N TYR A 107 15.55 -2.76 1.59
CA TYR A 107 15.78 -2.44 0.19
C TYR A 107 16.70 -1.22 0.10
N HIS A 108 17.58 -1.20 -0.90
CA HIS A 108 18.49 -0.09 -1.13
C HIS A 108 17.81 1.08 -1.84
N ARG A 109 16.88 0.80 -2.76
CA ARG A 109 16.18 1.84 -3.54
C ARG A 109 14.89 1.33 -4.18
N GLU A 110 14.06 2.26 -4.60
CA GLU A 110 12.93 2.02 -5.49
C GLU A 110 13.03 2.95 -6.70
N PHE A 111 12.79 2.42 -7.89
CA PHE A 111 12.49 3.22 -9.08
C PHE A 111 10.98 3.29 -9.22
N PHE A 112 10.44 4.49 -9.38
CA PHE A 112 9.03 4.66 -9.69
C PHE A 112 8.83 5.59 -10.88
N ILE A 113 7.79 5.32 -11.65
CA ILE A 113 7.38 6.11 -12.80
C ILE A 113 6.12 6.86 -12.42
N SER A 114 6.11 8.18 -12.61
CA SER A 114 4.94 9.02 -12.40
C SER A 114 4.95 10.20 -13.35
N GLN A 115 3.78 10.57 -13.84
CA GLN A 115 3.57 11.80 -14.63
C GLN A 115 3.24 13.01 -13.71
N THR A 116 3.12 12.80 -12.41
CA THR A 116 2.72 13.81 -11.43
C THR A 116 3.95 14.54 -10.85
N PRO A 117 4.10 15.87 -11.09
CA PRO A 117 5.20 16.67 -10.55
C PRO A 117 5.40 16.53 -9.05
N GLU A 118 4.31 16.62 -8.30
CA GLU A 118 4.32 16.60 -6.85
C GLU A 118 4.87 15.30 -6.24
N LEU A 119 4.98 14.23 -7.04
CA LEU A 119 5.52 12.94 -6.61
C LEU A 119 6.98 12.75 -6.95
N TRP A 120 7.37 12.99 -8.21
CA TRP A 120 8.77 12.85 -8.57
C TRP A 120 9.65 13.95 -7.95
N GLU A 121 9.10 15.10 -7.58
CA GLU A 121 9.80 16.10 -6.75
C GLU A 121 10.17 15.58 -5.35
N MET A 122 9.51 14.52 -4.86
CA MET A 122 9.82 13.87 -3.59
C MET A 122 10.87 12.74 -3.72
N ALA A 123 11.29 12.43 -4.95
CA ALA A 123 12.35 11.47 -5.22
C ALA A 123 13.70 12.03 -4.81
N ASP A 124 14.64 11.15 -4.45
CA ASP A 124 16.01 11.57 -4.15
C ASP A 124 16.76 11.97 -5.44
N GLU A 125 16.39 11.38 -6.59
CA GLU A 125 16.93 11.69 -7.92
C GLU A 125 15.83 11.56 -8.99
N ILE A 126 15.92 12.37 -10.06
CA ILE A 126 14.93 12.39 -11.15
C ILE A 126 15.60 12.04 -12.47
N ILE A 127 15.03 11.09 -13.20
CA ILE A 127 15.44 10.74 -14.57
C ILE A 127 14.38 11.29 -15.53
N SER A 128 14.70 12.40 -16.21
CA SER A 128 13.83 13.01 -17.21
C SER A 128 14.09 12.42 -18.60
N ILE A 129 13.10 11.73 -19.18
CA ILE A 129 13.22 11.17 -20.54
C ILE A 129 13.22 12.27 -21.61
N LYS A 130 12.68 13.47 -21.31
CA LYS A 130 12.69 14.60 -22.26
C LYS A 130 14.07 15.23 -22.45
N GLU A 131 15.01 14.94 -21.56
CA GLU A 131 16.34 15.54 -21.50
C GLU A 131 17.46 14.54 -21.85
N LEU A 132 17.08 13.34 -22.30
CA LEU A 132 17.97 12.29 -22.83
C LEU A 132 18.03 12.35 -24.36
#